data_AF-A0A502GCB5-F1
#
_entry.id   AF-A0A502GCB5-F1
#
_cell.length_a   1.000
_cell.length_b   1.000
_cell.length_c   1.000
_cell.angle_alpha   90.00
_cell.angle_beta   90.00
_cell.angle_gamma   90.00
#
_symmetry.space_group_name_H-M   'P 1'
#
loop_
_entity.id
_entity.type
_entity.pdbx_description
1 polymer ?
#
loop_
_entity_poly.entity_id
_entity_poly.type
_entity_poly.pdbx_seq_one_letter_code
_entity_poly.pdbx_strand_id
1 'polypeptide(L)'
;MNNEDVTIPSKIVKLMVNSEEEITIAAAWRLSKGFTHYDVIAKLDIPMEELLRIESNEDYTSKYFPALAEMYGCDINQISLADVDGTIEQVEDDE
;
A
#
# COMPACT_ATOMS: atom_id res chain seq x y z
N MET A 1 10.90 -0.15 -23.02
CA MET A 1 9.70 -0.38 -22.20
C MET A 1 9.75 0.67 -21.12
N ASN A 2 8.76 1.55 -21.07
CA ASN A 2 8.75 2.66 -20.11
C ASN A 2 8.82 2.08 -18.70
N ASN A 3 9.89 2.38 -17.97
CA ASN A 3 9.86 2.32 -16.51
C ASN A 3 8.90 3.44 -16.12
N GLU A 4 7.62 3.12 -15.95
CA GLU A 4 6.71 4.06 -15.33
C GLU A 4 7.13 4.15 -13.87
N ASP A 5 7.81 5.24 -13.51
CA ASP A 5 8.24 5.49 -12.14
C ASP A 5 6.99 5.50 -11.25
N VAL A 6 6.89 4.52 -10.36
CA VAL A 6 5.76 4.40 -9.45
C VAL A 6 5.94 5.44 -8.35
N THR A 7 5.26 6.57 -8.48
CA THR A 7 5.29 7.63 -7.47
C THR A 7 4.39 7.29 -6.29
N ILE A 8 4.91 7.31 -5.06
CA ILE A 8 4.10 7.17 -3.84
C ILE A 8 3.87 8.55 -3.23
N PRO A 9 2.62 8.98 -2.95
CA PRO A 9 2.37 10.29 -2.37
C PRO A 9 3.08 10.45 -1.02
N SER A 10 3.69 11.63 -0.80
CA SER A 10 4.42 11.97 0.42
C SER A 10 3.63 11.73 1.72
N LYS A 11 2.30 11.86 1.67
CA LYS A 11 1.41 11.53 2.81
C LYS A 11 1.52 10.06 3.22
N ILE A 12 1.59 9.14 2.26
CA ILE A 12 1.69 7.69 2.52
C ILE A 12 3.06 7.36 3.08
N VAL A 13 4.12 7.92 2.49
CA VAL A 13 5.49 7.77 3.00
C VAL A 13 5.61 8.27 4.43
N LYS A 14 5.03 9.44 4.74
CA LYS A 14 5.01 9.99 6.11
C LYS A 14 4.26 9.10 7.10
N LEU A 15 3.23 8.38 6.69
CA LEU A 15 2.56 7.42 7.56
C LEU A 15 3.50 6.26 7.93
N MET A 16 4.27 5.76 6.95
CA MET A 16 5.25 4.70 7.20
C MET A 16 6.38 5.16 8.12
N VAL A 17 6.94 6.35 7.85
CA VAL A 17 8.10 6.88 8.60
C VAL A 17 7.73 7.35 10.01
N ASN A 18 6.54 7.92 10.21
CA ASN A 18 6.12 8.47 11.50
C ASN A 18 5.37 7.47 12.38
N SER A 19 5.11 6.26 11.88
CA SER A 19 4.48 5.20 12.68
C SER A 19 5.47 4.67 13.71
N GLU A 20 5.02 4.47 14.94
CA GLU A 20 5.83 3.86 16.00
C GLU A 20 6.14 2.38 15.71
N GLU A 21 5.26 1.74 14.94
CA GLU A 21 5.42 0.38 14.42
C GLU A 21 5.84 0.41 12.94
N GLU A 22 6.65 -0.56 12.53
CA GLU A 22 7.01 -0.75 11.13
C GLU A 22 5.77 -1.19 10.35
N ILE A 23 5.23 -0.28 9.53
CA ILE A 23 4.07 -0.56 8.68
C ILE A 23 4.49 -0.60 7.21
N THR A 24 3.94 -1.55 6.47
CA THR A 24 4.16 -1.67 5.03
C THR A 24 3.37 -0.63 4.25
N ILE A 25 3.69 -0.49 2.96
CA ILE A 25 2.98 0.44 2.07
C ILE A 25 1.50 0.10 1.93
N ALA A 26 1.15 -1.19 1.89
CA ALA A 26 -0.24 -1.64 1.84
C ALA A 26 -1.02 -1.22 3.09
N ALA A 27 -0.41 -1.38 4.28
CA ALA A 27 -1.00 -0.93 5.54
C ALA A 27 -1.11 0.60 5.60
N ALA A 28 -0.10 1.33 5.11
CA ALA A 28 -0.13 2.79 5.06
C ALA A 28 -1.25 3.33 4.16
N TRP A 29 -1.51 2.70 3.00
CA TRP A 29 -2.65 3.03 2.15
C TRP A 29 -3.98 2.85 2.87
N ARG A 30 -4.17 1.72 3.55
CA ARG A 30 -5.39 1.45 4.35
C ARG A 30 -5.59 2.52 5.42
N LEU A 31 -4.55 2.81 6.21
CA LEU A 31 -4.60 3.81 7.28
C LEU A 31 -4.84 5.23 6.75
N SER A 32 -4.31 5.57 5.57
CA SER A 32 -4.52 6.88 4.95
C SER A 32 -5.99 7.20 4.65
N LYS A 33 -6.81 6.15 4.48
CA LYS A 33 -8.26 6.21 4.29
C LYS A 33 -9.06 6.07 5.59
N GLY A 34 -8.39 5.85 6.72
CA GLY A 34 -9.03 5.62 8.01
C GLY A 34 -9.73 4.26 8.09
N PHE A 35 -9.34 3.28 7.28
CA PHE A 35 -9.92 1.94 7.33
C PHE A 35 -9.22 1.06 8.36
N THR A 36 -10.01 0.33 9.14
CA THR A 36 -9.55 -0.81 9.91
C THR A 36 -9.46 -2.05 9.03
N HIS A 37 -8.79 -3.12 9.49
CA HIS A 37 -8.83 -4.40 8.79
C HIS A 37 -10.26 -4.92 8.60
N TYR A 38 -11.11 -4.75 9.62
CA TYR A 38 -12.51 -5.17 9.56
C TYR A 38 -13.31 -4.41 8.49
N ASP A 39 -13.04 -3.13 8.26
CA ASP A 39 -13.69 -2.37 7.20
C ASP A 39 -13.34 -2.93 5.82
N VAL A 40 -12.09 -3.33 5.62
CA VAL A 40 -11.61 -3.91 4.36
C VAL A 40 -12.23 -5.29 4.13
N ILE A 41 -12.19 -6.15 5.16
CA ILE A 41 -12.79 -7.48 5.13
C ILE A 41 -14.30 -7.39 4.83
N ALA A 42 -15.02 -6.50 5.51
CA ALA A 42 -16.45 -6.34 5.33
C ALA A 42 -16.82 -5.81 3.93
N LYS A 43 -15.97 -4.97 3.32
CA LYS A 43 -16.24 -4.38 2.01
C LYS A 43 -15.83 -5.26 0.84
N LEU A 44 -14.73 -6.00 0.97
CA LEU A 44 -14.12 -6.76 -0.12
C LEU A 44 -14.27 -8.28 0.02
N ASP A 45 -14.82 -8.75 1.14
CA ASP A 45 -14.94 -10.19 1.47
C ASP A 45 -13.58 -10.93 1.42
N ILE A 46 -12.52 -10.22 1.81
CA ILE A 46 -11.16 -10.75 1.86
C ILE A 46 -10.97 -11.46 3.21
N PRO A 47 -10.39 -12.69 3.25
CA PRO A 47 -10.03 -13.32 4.51
C PRO A 47 -9.03 -12.47 5.30
N MET A 48 -9.21 -12.35 6.62
CA MET A 48 -8.27 -11.62 7.50
C MET A 48 -6.82 -12.07 7.30
N GLU A 49 -6.57 -13.37 7.24
CA GLU A 49 -5.23 -13.95 7.02
C GLU A 49 -4.59 -13.47 5.72
N GLU A 50 -5.38 -13.39 4.64
CA GLU A 50 -4.90 -12.92 3.35
C GLU A 50 -4.56 -11.43 3.39
N LEU A 51 -5.41 -10.61 4.01
CA LEU A 51 -5.15 -9.17 4.17
C LEU A 51 -3.88 -8.94 5.00
N LEU A 52 -3.67 -9.70 6.06
CA LEU A 52 -2.45 -9.63 6.86
C LEU A 52 -1.23 -10.07 6.07
N ARG A 53 -1.33 -11.14 5.26
CA ARG A 53 -0.20 -11.59 4.40
C ARG A 53 0.22 -10.51 3.40
N ILE A 54 -0.76 -9.83 2.80
CA ILE A 54 -0.52 -8.67 1.93
C ILE A 54 0.16 -7.54 2.71
N GLU A 55 -0.38 -7.19 3.88
CA GLU A 55 0.17 -6.11 4.72
C GLU A 55 1.47 -6.45 5.44
N SER A 56 1.89 -7.71 5.45
CA SER A 56 3.21 -8.15 5.94
C SER A 56 4.24 -8.28 4.81
N ASN A 57 3.92 -7.86 3.58
CA ASN A 57 4.79 -8.02 2.41
C ASN A 57 5.18 -9.50 2.15
N GLU A 58 4.35 -10.46 2.58
CA GLU A 58 4.58 -11.89 2.34
C GLU A 58 3.98 -12.37 1.00
N ASP A 59 3.10 -11.58 0.39
CA ASP A 59 2.48 -11.88 -0.90
C ASP A 59 2.35 -10.64 -1.79
N TYR A 60 3.07 -10.66 -2.92
CA TYR A 60 3.09 -9.61 -3.94
C TYR A 60 2.29 -9.96 -5.20
N THR A 61 1.59 -11.10 -5.19
CA THR A 61 0.82 -11.61 -6.33
C THR A 61 -0.65 -11.84 -6.01
N SER A 62 -1.10 -11.39 -4.83
CA SER A 62 -2.48 -11.59 -4.39
C SER A 62 -3.49 -11.08 -5.42
N LYS A 63 -4.50 -11.91 -5.68
CA LYS A 63 -5.61 -11.58 -6.57
C LYS A 63 -6.46 -10.41 -6.08
N TYR A 64 -6.29 -9.98 -4.82
CA TYR A 64 -7.07 -8.90 -4.21
C TYR A 64 -6.46 -7.51 -4.43
N PHE A 65 -5.23 -7.39 -4.96
CA PHE A 65 -4.63 -6.09 -5.23
C PHE A 65 -5.48 -5.15 -6.07
N PRO A 66 -6.15 -5.58 -7.16
CA PRO A 66 -7.02 -4.68 -7.93
C PRO A 66 -8.15 -4.08 -7.08
N ALA A 67 -8.78 -4.89 -6.24
CA ALA A 67 -9.88 -4.44 -5.38
C ALA A 67 -9.39 -3.52 -4.24
N LEU A 68 -8.21 -3.81 -3.68
CA LEU A 68 -7.57 -2.96 -2.68
C LEU A 68 -7.15 -1.62 -3.29
N ALA A 69 -6.55 -1.63 -4.48
CA ALA A 69 -6.17 -0.44 -5.24
C ALA A 69 -7.36 0.48 -5.50
N GLU A 70 -8.46 -0.09 -5.99
CA GLU A 70 -9.71 0.65 -6.19
C GLU A 70 -10.25 1.23 -4.87
N MET A 71 -10.32 0.42 -3.82
CA MET A 71 -10.82 0.85 -2.51
C MET A 71 -9.94 1.94 -1.87
N TYR A 72 -8.63 1.88 -2.06
CA TYR A 72 -7.66 2.85 -1.56
C TYR A 72 -7.42 4.01 -2.54
N GLY A 73 -8.01 3.98 -3.73
CA GLY A 73 -7.84 5.01 -4.74
C GLY A 73 -6.36 5.21 -5.12
N CYS A 74 -5.64 4.12 -5.29
CA CYS A 74 -4.26 4.07 -5.75
C CYS A 74 -4.10 3.05 -6.89
N ASP A 75 -2.92 2.99 -7.49
CA ASP A 75 -2.57 1.98 -8.49
C ASP A 75 -2.12 0.67 -7.81
N ILE A 76 -2.34 -0.45 -8.48
CA ILE A 76 -1.92 -1.77 -7.98
C ILE A 76 -0.41 -1.78 -7.69
N ASN A 77 0.38 -1.20 -8.58
CA ASN A 77 1.85 -1.14 -8.43
C ASN A 77 2.27 -0.30 -7.22
N GLN A 78 1.42 0.60 -6.73
CA GLN A 78 1.68 1.40 -5.53
C GLN A 78 1.37 0.64 -4.22
N ILE A 79 0.69 -0.51 -4.28
CA ILE A 79 0.44 -1.40 -3.14
C ILE A 79 1.39 -2.59 -3.15
N SER A 80 1.62 -3.16 -4.34
CA SER A 80 2.42 -4.37 -4.53
C SER A 80 3.92 -4.07 -4.70
N LEU A 81 4.42 -2.95 -4.17
CA LEU A 81 5.86 -2.70 -4.12
C LEU A 81 6.49 -3.74 -3.18
N ALA A 82 6.84 -4.90 -3.75
CA ALA A 82 7.90 -5.73 -3.20
C ALA A 82 9.14 -4.85 -3.16
N ASP A 83 9.81 -4.79 -2.00
CA ASP A 83 11.09 -4.12 -1.81
C ASP A 83 11.80 -3.89 -3.14
N VAL A 84 11.67 -2.66 -3.65
CA VAL A 84 12.48 -2.22 -4.76
C VAL A 84 13.88 -2.21 -4.15
N ASP A 85 14.77 -3.07 -4.62
CA ASP A 85 16.20 -3.10 -4.28
C ASP A 85 16.91 -1.82 -4.79
N GLY A 86 16.34 -0.65 -4.49
CA GLY A 86 16.68 0.61 -5.09
C GLY A 86 15.60 1.64 -4.88
N THR A 87 15.83 2.52 -3.91
CA THR A 87 15.39 3.93 -3.92
C THR A 87 13.91 4.19 -4.21
N ILE A 88 13.14 4.35 -3.13
CA ILE A 88 11.97 5.24 -3.16
C ILE A 88 12.54 6.65 -3.39
N GLU A 89 12.57 7.12 -4.64
CA GLU A 89 12.86 8.53 -4.92
C GLU A 89 11.68 9.35 -4.40
N GLN A 90 11.90 10.08 -3.30
CA GLN A 90 10.98 11.10 -2.86
C GLN A 90 10.97 12.20 -3.93
N VAL A 91 9.89 12.32 -4.67
CA VAL A 91 9.60 13.56 -5.40
C VAL A 91 9.05 14.56 -4.40
N GLU A 92 9.86 15.56 -4.08
CA GLU A 92 9.43 16.75 -3.34
C GLU A 92 8.37 17.47 -4.21
N ASP A 93 7.16 17.63 -3.67
CA ASP A 93 6.16 18.51 -4.27
C ASP A 93 6.69 19.96 -4.15
N ASP A 94 7.09 20.58 -5.26
CA ASP A 94 7.40 22.01 -5.33
C ASP A 94 6.12 22.83 -5.07
N GLU A 95 6.28 23.86 -4.22
CA GLU A 95 5.27 24.80 -3.65
C GLU A 95 4.13 25.29 -4.56
#